data_AF-A0AAU4RX89-F1
#
_entry.id   AF-A0AAU4RX89-F1
#
_cell.length_a   1.000
_cell.length_b   1.000
_cell.length_c   1.000
_cell.angle_alpha   90.00
_cell.angle_beta   90.00
_cell.angle_gamma   90.00
#
_symmetry.space_group_name_H-M   'P 1'
#
loop_
_entity.id
_entity.type
_entity.pdbx_description
1 polymer ?
#
loop_
_entity_poly.entity_id
_entity_poly.type
_entity_poly.pdbx_seq_one_letter_code
_entity_poly.pdbx_strand_id
1 'polypeptide(L)'
;MNPPKERNIPASSSPLAPPKLTPKTGPLKVGGRGTEEDQAPEERRDQEHELPPAQPPRPGRTRGGRRPPPSAADAIPTTIRFDPEESAEVDQFVLELRVQAQRRNLDKAEVFREVLRLAREHDATRRALLKRLR
;
A
#
# COMPACT_ATOMS: atom_id res chain seq x y z
N MET A 1 11.60 61.39 -16.61
CA MET A 1 10.68 60.60 -17.45
C MET A 1 10.49 59.21 -16.82
N ASN A 2 9.22 58.86 -16.53
CA ASN A 2 8.47 57.56 -16.59
C ASN A 2 9.15 56.19 -16.37
N PRO A 3 8.43 55.10 -15.99
CA PRO A 3 7.16 54.92 -15.22
C PRO A 3 7.30 53.85 -14.07
N PRO A 4 6.20 53.42 -13.35
CA PRO A 4 6.28 52.67 -12.07
C PRO A 4 5.90 51.16 -12.14
N LYS A 5 6.11 50.46 -10.99
CA LYS A 5 5.58 49.12 -10.55
C LYS A 5 6.26 47.88 -11.17
N GLU A 6 6.60 46.84 -10.38
CA GLU A 6 5.65 45.95 -9.68
C GLU A 6 5.95 45.65 -8.20
N ARG A 7 4.86 45.49 -7.44
CA ARG A 7 4.79 44.91 -6.10
C ARG A 7 4.70 43.39 -6.24
N ASN A 8 5.54 42.63 -5.56
CA ASN A 8 5.27 41.20 -5.36
C ASN A 8 4.60 41.00 -3.99
N ILE A 9 3.27 41.09 -3.99
CA ILE A 9 2.36 40.81 -2.87
C ILE A 9 2.42 39.30 -2.59
N PRO A 10 2.42 38.85 -1.31
CA PRO A 10 2.66 37.46 -0.92
C PRO A 10 1.61 36.48 -1.46
N ALA A 11 2.04 35.29 -1.87
CA ALA A 11 1.18 34.25 -2.42
C ALA A 11 0.19 33.61 -1.42
N SER A 12 0.13 34.05 -0.16
CA SER A 12 -0.58 33.26 0.86
C SER A 12 -0.87 33.98 2.19
N SER A 13 -1.71 35.00 2.09
CA SER A 13 -2.98 34.99 2.82
C SER A 13 -4.03 34.13 2.07
N SER A 14 -3.66 32.91 1.69
CA SER A 14 -4.48 31.98 0.89
C SER A 14 -3.89 30.59 1.08
N PRO A 15 -4.71 29.52 1.06
CA PRO A 15 -4.74 28.35 1.97
C PRO A 15 -3.38 27.75 2.43
N LEU A 16 -2.53 28.57 3.05
CA LEU A 16 -1.41 28.21 3.92
C LEU A 16 -1.92 27.61 5.25
N ALA A 17 -3.02 26.89 5.17
CA ALA A 17 -3.53 26.09 6.24
C ALA A 17 -2.97 24.67 6.01
N PRO A 18 -1.96 24.22 6.77
CA PRO A 18 -1.90 22.80 7.04
C PRO A 18 -3.30 22.37 7.54
N PRO A 19 -3.87 21.25 7.06
CA PRO A 19 -5.21 20.84 7.47
C PRO A 19 -5.26 20.69 8.98
N LYS A 20 -6.11 21.46 9.65
CA LYS A 20 -6.45 21.26 11.06
C LYS A 20 -7.24 19.96 11.17
N LEU A 21 -6.55 18.84 11.32
CA LEU A 21 -7.13 17.60 11.83
C LEU A 21 -7.50 17.85 13.29
N THR A 22 -8.71 18.36 13.51
CA THR A 22 -9.35 18.27 14.82
C THR A 22 -9.86 16.85 14.95
N PRO A 23 -9.36 16.02 15.89
CA PRO A 23 -10.06 14.80 16.21
C PRO A 23 -11.46 15.19 16.70
N LYS A 24 -12.50 14.64 16.06
CA LYS A 24 -13.86 14.64 16.62
C LYS A 24 -13.82 13.85 17.92
N THR A 25 -13.52 14.55 19.01
CA THR A 25 -13.61 14.05 20.38
C THR A 25 -14.37 15.09 21.18
N GLY A 26 -15.59 15.41 20.71
CA GLY A 26 -16.62 15.80 21.65
C GLY A 26 -16.95 14.57 22.50
N PRO A 27 -17.11 14.68 23.82
CA PRO A 27 -17.63 13.59 24.63
C PRO A 27 -19.00 13.20 24.06
N LEU A 28 -19.19 11.91 23.78
CA LEU A 28 -20.48 11.34 23.39
C LEU A 28 -21.52 11.78 24.42
N LYS A 29 -22.54 12.54 23.99
CA LYS A 29 -23.65 12.96 24.84
C LYS A 29 -24.55 11.76 25.15
N VAL A 30 -24.15 11.02 26.18
CA VAL A 30 -24.90 10.55 27.35
C VAL A 30 -26.39 10.28 27.14
N GLY A 31 -26.77 9.00 27.23
CA GLY A 31 -27.91 8.63 28.06
C GLY A 31 -27.42 8.52 29.50
N GLY A 32 -28.06 9.22 30.45
CA GLY A 32 -27.80 9.08 31.89
C GLY A 32 -27.57 10.38 32.68
N ARG A 33 -28.65 10.85 33.33
CA ARG A 33 -28.75 11.61 34.60
C ARG A 33 -27.50 12.24 35.25
N GLY A 34 -27.64 13.53 35.62
CA GLY A 34 -27.25 14.04 36.95
C GLY A 34 -26.29 15.24 37.01
N THR A 35 -26.77 16.33 37.64
CA THR A 35 -26.05 17.36 38.47
C THR A 35 -25.01 18.28 37.78
N GLU A 36 -25.21 19.62 37.70
CA GLU A 36 -24.88 20.68 38.72
C GLU A 36 -23.34 20.79 38.89
N GLU A 37 -22.58 21.90 38.82
CA GLU A 37 -22.66 23.36 38.99
C GLU A 37 -21.36 23.94 38.34
N ASP A 38 -21.34 25.05 37.61
CA ASP A 38 -21.10 26.45 38.04
C ASP A 38 -19.61 26.92 38.11
N GLN A 39 -19.39 28.16 37.65
CA GLN A 39 -18.24 29.08 37.82
C GLN A 39 -16.92 28.98 36.99
N ALA A 40 -16.51 30.17 36.50
CA ALA A 40 -15.21 30.56 35.90
C ALA A 40 -14.46 31.53 36.88
N PRO A 41 -13.34 32.24 36.57
CA PRO A 41 -12.22 32.11 35.60
C PRO A 41 -10.78 32.34 36.23
N GLU A 42 -9.74 32.42 35.38
CA GLU A 42 -8.36 32.98 35.54
C GLU A 42 -7.36 32.45 36.62
N GLU A 43 -6.16 32.01 36.21
CA GLU A 43 -4.84 32.67 36.49
C GLU A 43 -3.63 31.80 36.07
N ARG A 44 -2.47 32.45 36.03
CA ARG A 44 -1.18 32.11 35.41
C ARG A 44 -0.39 31.03 36.18
N ARG A 45 0.45 30.23 35.46
CA ARG A 45 1.92 30.09 35.64
C ARG A 45 2.46 28.74 35.19
N ASP A 46 3.71 28.81 34.76
CA ASP A 46 4.58 27.80 34.18
C ASP A 46 4.68 26.48 34.97
N GLN A 47 4.64 25.35 34.24
CA GLN A 47 5.27 24.08 34.65
C GLN A 47 5.35 23.11 33.46
N GLU A 48 6.57 23.02 32.92
CA GLU A 48 7.29 21.82 32.47
C GLU A 48 6.49 20.69 31.77
N HIS A 49 6.76 20.51 30.46
CA HIS A 49 6.30 19.38 29.67
C HIS A 49 6.94 18.06 30.14
N GLU A 50 6.28 17.34 31.04
CA GLU A 50 6.56 15.92 31.30
C GLU A 50 5.83 15.08 30.23
N LEU A 51 6.60 14.45 29.32
CA LEU A 51 6.04 13.54 28.31
C LEU A 51 5.45 12.30 29.01
N PRO A 52 4.22 11.88 28.70
CA PRO A 52 3.61 10.72 29.34
C PRO A 52 4.38 9.42 28.96
N PRO A 53 4.51 8.45 29.88
CA PRO A 53 5.24 7.21 29.64
C PRO A 53 4.61 6.41 28.50
N ALA A 54 5.46 5.83 27.65
CA ALA A 54 5.05 5.00 26.52
C ALA A 54 4.18 3.83 26.98
N GLN A 55 2.94 3.78 26.50
CA GLN A 55 2.03 2.67 26.82
C GLN A 55 2.56 1.34 26.25
N PRO A 56 2.43 0.22 27.00
CA PRO A 56 2.83 -1.08 26.52
C PRO A 56 1.97 -1.51 25.31
N PRO A 57 2.54 -2.22 24.33
CA PRO A 57 1.82 -2.65 23.14
C PRO A 57 0.69 -3.61 23.52
N ARG A 58 -0.54 -3.27 23.12
CA ARG A 58 -1.72 -4.12 23.33
C ARG A 58 -1.51 -5.50 22.68
N PRO A 59 -1.70 -6.61 23.40
CA PRO A 59 -1.65 -7.94 22.81
C PRO A 59 -2.76 -8.09 21.78
N GLY A 60 -2.43 -8.48 20.55
CA GLY A 60 -3.42 -8.85 19.53
C GLY A 60 -3.29 -8.17 18.17
N ARG A 61 -2.42 -7.18 17.98
CA ARG A 61 -2.09 -6.64 16.65
C ARG A 61 -0.90 -7.39 16.06
N THR A 62 -1.11 -8.63 15.63
CA THR A 62 -0.11 -9.34 14.84
C THR A 62 0.05 -8.62 13.50
N ARG A 63 1.12 -7.83 13.35
CA ARG A 63 1.62 -7.39 12.03
C ARG A 63 1.77 -8.66 11.18
N GLY A 64 0.93 -8.77 10.15
CA GLY A 64 0.95 -9.78 9.08
C GLY A 64 1.77 -11.03 9.39
N GLY A 65 1.09 -12.10 9.82
CA GLY A 65 1.69 -13.42 9.91
C GLY A 65 2.52 -13.69 8.67
N ARG A 66 3.79 -14.06 8.87
CA ARG A 66 4.74 -14.36 7.80
C ARG A 66 4.04 -15.33 6.86
N ARG A 67 3.71 -14.87 5.65
CA ARG A 67 3.31 -15.80 4.59
C ARG A 67 4.41 -16.85 4.52
N PRO A 68 4.06 -18.14 4.44
CA PRO A 68 5.07 -19.16 4.23
C PRO A 68 5.92 -18.71 3.02
N PRO A 69 7.25 -18.88 3.09
CA PRO A 69 8.08 -18.61 1.94
C PRO A 69 7.48 -19.36 0.74
N PRO A 70 7.52 -18.78 -0.47
CA PRO A 70 7.05 -19.50 -1.65
C PRO A 70 7.71 -20.87 -1.71
N SER A 71 7.07 -21.83 -2.38
CA SER A 71 7.51 -23.24 -2.56
C SER A 71 8.91 -23.43 -3.18
N ALA A 72 9.67 -22.35 -3.29
CA ALA A 72 10.84 -22.08 -4.08
C ALA A 72 11.95 -21.50 -3.18
N ALA A 73 12.10 -22.00 -1.95
CA ALA A 73 13.12 -21.54 -0.99
C ALA A 73 14.55 -21.64 -1.56
N ASP A 74 14.78 -22.61 -2.44
CA ASP A 74 16.06 -22.84 -3.13
C ASP A 74 16.05 -22.40 -4.60
N ALA A 75 15.02 -21.68 -5.05
CA ALA A 75 14.94 -21.29 -6.45
C ALA A 75 15.95 -20.20 -6.80
N ILE A 76 16.63 -20.39 -7.92
CA ILE A 76 17.49 -19.37 -8.52
C ILE A 76 16.58 -18.33 -9.20
N PRO A 77 16.71 -17.03 -8.88
CA PRO A 77 15.92 -16.00 -9.53
C PRO A 77 16.31 -15.85 -11.01
N THR A 78 15.31 -15.75 -11.88
CA THR A 78 15.48 -15.52 -13.31
C THR A 78 14.80 -14.21 -13.69
N THR A 79 15.55 -13.33 -14.36
CA THR A 79 15.02 -12.06 -14.89
C THR A 79 14.73 -12.21 -16.37
N ILE A 80 13.48 -11.98 -16.76
CA ILE A 80 13.03 -11.95 -18.17
C ILE A 80 12.55 -10.53 -18.46
N ARG A 81 12.90 -9.99 -19.63
CA ARG A 81 12.50 -8.65 -20.06
C ARG A 81 11.37 -8.76 -21.07
N PHE A 82 10.30 -8.03 -20.81
CA PHE A 82 9.15 -7.85 -21.68
C PHE A 82 8.98 -6.35 -21.89
N ASP A 83 8.43 -5.95 -23.05
CA ASP A 83 7.89 -4.60 -23.17
C ASP A 83 6.59 -4.45 -22.35
N PRO A 84 6.10 -3.22 -22.11
CA PRO A 84 4.93 -3.01 -21.26
C PRO A 84 3.67 -3.71 -21.78
N GLU A 85 3.45 -3.73 -23.09
CA GLU A 85 2.32 -4.39 -23.73
C GLU A 85 2.36 -5.91 -23.54
N GLU A 86 3.49 -6.54 -23.88
CA GLU A 86 3.71 -7.98 -23.71
C GLU A 86 3.61 -8.38 -22.24
N SER A 87 4.12 -7.56 -21.32
CA SER A 87 3.97 -7.82 -19.88
C SER A 87 2.51 -7.83 -19.44
N ALA A 88 1.64 -6.99 -20.02
CA ALA A 88 0.22 -6.99 -19.69
C ALA A 88 -0.49 -8.24 -20.24
N GLU A 89 -0.13 -8.67 -21.45
CA GLU A 89 -0.65 -9.89 -22.07
C GLU A 89 -0.29 -11.14 -21.26
N VAL A 90 0.96 -11.24 -20.79
CA VAL A 90 1.40 -12.34 -19.91
C VAL A 90 0.58 -12.36 -18.62
N ASP A 91 0.31 -11.20 -18.03
CA ASP A 91 -0.43 -11.10 -16.76
C ASP A 91 -1.87 -11.55 -16.92
N GLN A 92 -2.49 -11.11 -18.01
CA GLN A 92 -3.83 -11.52 -18.39
C GLN A 92 -3.89 -13.03 -18.63
N PHE A 93 -2.94 -13.58 -19.40
CA PHE A 93 -2.85 -15.02 -19.65
C PHE A 93 -2.74 -15.84 -18.35
N VAL A 94 -1.92 -15.39 -17.38
CA VAL A 94 -1.78 -16.05 -16.08
C VAL A 94 -3.08 -15.98 -15.27
N LEU A 95 -3.81 -14.85 -15.32
CA LEU A 95 -5.11 -14.71 -14.66
C LEU A 95 -6.17 -15.63 -15.29
N GLU A 96 -6.19 -15.77 -16.61
CA GLU A 96 -7.08 -16.68 -17.32
C GLU A 96 -6.82 -18.13 -16.94
N LEU A 97 -5.55 -18.55 -16.97
CA LEU A 97 -5.16 -19.89 -16.52
C LEU A 97 -5.55 -20.15 -15.06
N ARG A 98 -5.46 -19.13 -14.21
CA ARG A 98 -5.86 -19.22 -12.80
C ARG A 98 -7.34 -19.59 -12.67
N VAL A 99 -8.19 -18.94 -13.46
CA VAL A 99 -9.64 -19.21 -13.49
C VAL A 99 -9.92 -20.59 -14.07
N GLN A 100 -9.33 -20.91 -15.22
CA GLN A 100 -9.55 -22.18 -15.92
C GLN A 100 -9.09 -23.39 -15.10
N ALA A 101 -7.94 -23.30 -14.45
CA ALA A 101 -7.41 -24.36 -13.58
C ALA A 101 -8.05 -24.37 -12.18
N GLN A 102 -8.95 -23.43 -11.87
CA GLN A 102 -9.59 -23.28 -10.56
C GLN A 102 -8.59 -23.14 -9.39
N ARG A 103 -7.39 -22.62 -9.64
CA ARG A 103 -6.32 -22.50 -8.63
C ARG A 103 -6.21 -21.08 -8.13
N ARG A 104 -6.47 -20.81 -6.85
CA ARG A 104 -6.43 -19.43 -6.31
C ARG A 104 -5.04 -18.79 -6.27
N ASN A 105 -3.98 -19.59 -6.20
CA ASN A 105 -2.62 -19.13 -5.90
C ASN A 105 -1.62 -19.34 -7.04
N LEU A 106 -2.08 -19.51 -8.29
CA LEU A 106 -1.19 -19.68 -9.44
C LEU A 106 -0.40 -18.40 -9.70
N ASP A 107 0.93 -18.45 -9.61
CA ASP A 107 1.81 -17.31 -9.89
C ASP A 107 2.48 -17.41 -11.27
N LYS A 108 3.05 -16.30 -11.76
CA LYS A 108 3.70 -16.25 -13.08
C LYS A 108 4.88 -17.24 -13.17
N ALA A 109 5.65 -17.36 -12.09
CA ALA A 109 6.84 -18.20 -12.07
C ALA A 109 6.48 -19.69 -12.20
N GLU A 110 5.39 -20.13 -11.56
CA GLU A 110 4.83 -21.46 -11.70
C GLU A 110 4.38 -21.72 -13.13
N VAL A 111 3.64 -20.79 -13.74
CA VAL A 111 3.24 -20.90 -15.15
C VAL A 111 4.46 -21.04 -16.06
N PHE A 112 5.49 -20.21 -15.89
CA PHE A 112 6.72 -20.32 -16.69
C PHE A 112 7.42 -21.67 -16.51
N ARG A 113 7.49 -22.20 -15.28
CA ARG A 113 8.05 -23.54 -15.04
C ARG A 113 7.25 -24.63 -15.74
N GLU A 114 5.92 -24.57 -15.70
CA GLU A 114 5.06 -25.55 -16.38
C GLU A 114 5.17 -25.45 -17.90
N VAL A 115 5.23 -24.25 -18.46
CA VAL A 115 5.44 -24.06 -19.90
C VAL A 115 6.77 -24.64 -20.34
N LEU A 116 7.85 -24.42 -19.58
CA LEU A 116 9.15 -25.02 -19.87
C LEU A 116 9.13 -26.55 -19.74
N ARG A 117 8.42 -27.09 -18.73
CA ARG A 117 8.24 -28.54 -18.59
C ARG A 117 7.48 -29.12 -19.78
N LEU A 118 6.36 -28.51 -20.15
CA LEU A 118 5.55 -28.91 -21.30
C LEU A 118 6.36 -28.85 -22.60
N ALA A 119 7.18 -27.81 -22.80
CA ALA A 119 8.04 -27.72 -23.97
C ALA A 119 9.13 -28.80 -24.02
N ARG A 120 9.52 -29.38 -22.87
CA ARG A 120 10.49 -30.49 -22.80
C ARG A 120 9.85 -31.85 -23.01
N GLU A 121 8.65 -32.05 -22.48
CA GLU A 121 7.95 -33.34 -22.48
C GLU A 121 7.07 -33.53 -23.73
N HIS A 122 6.56 -32.45 -24.30
CA HIS A 122 5.65 -32.49 -25.43
C HIS A 122 6.34 -32.10 -26.75
N ASP A 123 6.58 -33.10 -27.59
CA ASP A 123 7.39 -32.99 -28.80
C ASP A 123 6.86 -31.96 -29.81
N ALA A 124 5.53 -31.86 -29.96
CA ALA A 124 4.91 -30.86 -30.85
C ALA A 124 5.15 -29.42 -30.36
N THR A 125 5.10 -29.21 -29.04
CA THR A 125 5.39 -27.90 -28.42
C THR A 125 6.85 -27.52 -28.64
N ARG A 126 7.76 -28.48 -28.45
CA ARG A 126 9.19 -28.30 -28.72
C ARG A 126 9.46 -27.89 -30.17
N ARG A 127 8.83 -28.59 -31.12
CA ARG A 127 8.97 -28.28 -32.56
C ARG A 127 8.40 -26.92 -32.92
N ALA A 128 7.23 -26.56 -32.38
CA ALA A 128 6.63 -25.25 -32.58
C ALA A 128 7.55 -24.14 -32.04
N LEU A 129 8.15 -24.35 -30.87
CA LEU A 129 9.14 -23.42 -30.31
C LEU A 129 10.39 -23.31 -31.20
N LEU A 130 10.98 -24.42 -31.63
CA LEU A 130 12.14 -24.43 -32.52
C LEU A 130 11.87 -23.72 -33.86
N LYS A 131 10.65 -23.81 -34.38
CA LYS A 131 10.24 -23.11 -35.60
C LYS A 131 10.17 -21.59 -35.43
N ARG A 132 9.87 -21.10 -34.22
CA ARG A 132 9.81 -19.65 -33.94
C ARG A 132 11.18 -19.05 -33.61
N LEU A 133 12.12 -19.86 -33.13
CA LEU A 133 13.47 -19.43 -32.76
C LEU A 133 14.47 -19.48 -33.92
N ARG A 134 14.07 -19.99 -35.08
CA ARG A 134 14.87 -20.07 -36.31
C ARG A 134 14.27 -19.14 -37.35
#